data_AF-A0A1B8V5R1-F1
#
_entry.id   AF-A0A1B8V5R1-F1
#
_cell.length_a   1.000
_cell.length_b   1.000
_cell.length_c   1.000
_cell.angle_alpha   90.00
_cell.angle_beta   90.00
_cell.angle_gamma   90.00
#
_symmetry.space_group_name_H-M   'P 1'
#
loop_
_entity.id
_entity.type
_entity.pdbx_description
1 polymer ?
#
loop_
_entity_poly.entity_id
_entity_poly.type
_entity_poly.pdbx_seq_one_letter_code
_entity_poly.pdbx_strand_id
1 'polypeptide(L)'
;MSIDPKRFANEYQNALVEVALPAFARAGEFARDHGLECSVELREGRRDLPELVLSVRDACQAADCVCRISADPSTQRLCHENRCGETDADVQRVVGSIASLNERVLDTRLLEFFQEAFALHLDYASRRHAGGFW
;
A
#
# COMPACT_ATOMS: atom_id res chain seq x y z
N MET A 1 -1.58 21.74 -18.65
CA MET A 1 -2.62 20.87 -19.25
C MET A 1 -3.29 20.14 -18.10
N SER A 2 -4.54 20.47 -17.76
CA SER A 2 -5.29 19.68 -16.77
C SER A 2 -5.55 18.31 -17.37
N ILE A 3 -5.03 17.27 -16.72
CA ILE A 3 -5.38 15.89 -17.06
C ILE A 3 -6.90 15.77 -16.81
N ASP A 4 -7.63 15.09 -17.68
CA ASP A 4 -9.06 14.80 -17.47
C ASP A 4 -9.21 13.94 -16.19
N PRO A 5 -10.03 14.32 -15.20
CA PRO A 5 -10.30 13.51 -14.02
C PRO A 5 -10.70 12.06 -14.33
N LYS A 6 -11.40 11.82 -15.45
CA LYS A 6 -11.75 10.47 -15.91
C LYS A 6 -10.53 9.67 -16.36
N ARG A 7 -9.59 10.34 -17.03
CA ARG A 7 -8.33 9.72 -17.45
C ARG A 7 -7.50 9.32 -16.24
N PHE A 8 -7.35 10.22 -15.27
CA PHE A 8 -6.66 9.90 -14.01
C PHE A 8 -7.33 8.74 -13.28
N ALA A 9 -8.66 8.74 -13.18
CA ALA A 9 -9.43 7.66 -12.55
C ALA A 9 -9.18 6.29 -13.21
N ASN A 10 -9.15 6.24 -14.54
CA ASN A 10 -8.86 5.00 -15.27
C ASN A 10 -7.40 4.56 -15.11
N GLU A 11 -6.44 5.48 -15.25
CA GLU A 11 -5.02 5.16 -15.03
C GLU A 11 -4.78 4.66 -13.61
N TYR A 12 -5.42 5.27 -12.61
CA TYR A 12 -5.33 4.85 -11.22
C TYR A 12 -5.88 3.44 -11.01
N GLN A 13 -7.10 3.16 -11.48
CA GLN A 13 -7.72 1.85 -11.31
C GLN A 13 -6.90 0.74 -12.00
N ASN A 14 -6.42 1.00 -13.22
CA ASN A 14 -5.56 0.05 -13.92
C ASN A 14 -4.28 -0.22 -13.13
N ALA A 15 -3.59 0.84 -12.68
CA ALA A 15 -2.36 0.68 -11.91
C ALA A 15 -2.63 -0.01 -10.55
N LEU A 16 -3.77 0.26 -9.91
CA LEU A 16 -4.17 -0.38 -8.66
C LEU A 16 -4.31 -1.90 -8.82
N VAL A 17 -4.93 -2.35 -9.92
CA VAL A 17 -5.14 -3.78 -10.21
C VAL A 17 -3.87 -4.45 -10.74
N GLU A 18 -3.15 -3.80 -11.66
CA GLU A 18 -2.01 -4.41 -12.36
C GLU A 18 -0.71 -4.37 -11.54
N VAL A 19 -0.56 -3.38 -10.64
CA VAL A 19 0.69 -3.14 -9.92
C VAL A 19 0.52 -3.27 -8.41
N ALA A 20 -0.43 -2.52 -7.82
CA ALA A 20 -0.54 -2.47 -6.36
C ALA A 20 -1.14 -3.72 -5.75
N LEU A 21 -2.20 -4.26 -6.35
CA LEU A 21 -2.87 -5.46 -5.84
C LEU A 21 -1.91 -6.67 -5.78
N PRO A 22 -1.11 -7.00 -6.82
CA PRO A 22 -0.09 -8.05 -6.72
C PRO A 22 1.00 -7.79 -5.68
N ALA A 23 1.40 -6.52 -5.47
CA ALA A 23 2.35 -6.17 -4.42
C ALA A 23 1.76 -6.42 -3.03
N PHE A 24 0.52 -5.99 -2.80
CA PHE A 24 -0.19 -6.16 -1.53
C PHE A 24 -0.51 -7.64 -1.26
N ALA A 25 -0.90 -8.40 -2.28
CA ALA A 25 -1.14 -9.84 -2.16
C ALA A 25 0.12 -10.59 -1.69
N ARG A 26 1.28 -10.31 -2.30
CA ARG A 26 2.58 -10.88 -1.88
C ARG A 26 2.96 -10.49 -0.46
N ALA A 27 2.75 -9.22 -0.10
CA ALA A 27 2.94 -8.77 1.27
C ALA A 27 2.04 -9.51 2.26
N GLY A 28 0.78 -9.77 1.88
CA GLY A 28 -0.14 -10.53 2.71
C GLY A 28 0.22 -12.01 2.83
N GLU A 29 0.72 -12.64 1.77
CA GLU A 29 1.28 -13.99 1.83
C GLU A 29 2.49 -14.04 2.79
N PHE A 30 3.43 -13.10 2.63
CA PHE A 30 4.58 -12.98 3.53
C PHE A 30 4.18 -12.82 5.00
N ALA A 31 3.17 -11.99 5.29
CA ALA A 31 2.66 -11.81 6.64
C ALA A 31 2.13 -13.12 7.24
N ARG A 32 1.33 -13.86 6.45
CA ARG A 32 0.78 -15.15 6.88
C ARG A 32 1.86 -16.21 7.09
N ASP A 33 2.88 -16.24 6.25
CA ASP A 33 4.02 -17.15 6.39
C ASP A 33 4.82 -16.87 7.68
N HIS A 34 4.75 -15.65 8.21
CA HIS A 34 5.35 -15.26 9.50
C HIS A 34 4.37 -15.35 10.67
N GLY A 35 3.20 -15.99 10.48
CA GLY A 35 2.22 -16.22 11.54
C GLY A 35 1.34 -15.02 11.88
N LEU A 36 1.34 -13.97 11.05
CA LEU A 36 0.46 -12.82 11.24
C LEU A 36 -0.90 -13.05 10.58
N GLU A 37 -1.96 -12.51 11.18
CA GLU A 37 -3.26 -12.41 10.53
C GLU A 37 -3.19 -11.31 9.48
N CYS A 38 -3.72 -11.57 8.28
CA CYS A 38 -3.67 -10.60 7.20
C CYS A 38 -4.89 -10.67 6.27
N SER A 39 -5.41 -9.50 5.89
CA SER A 39 -6.37 -9.33 4.79
C SER A 39 -5.90 -8.27 3.79
N VAL A 40 -6.25 -8.48 2.51
CA VAL A 40 -6.06 -7.51 1.43
C VAL A 40 -7.43 -7.27 0.82
N GLU A 41 -7.87 -6.03 0.80
CA GLU A 41 -9.22 -5.65 0.39
C GLU A 41 -9.20 -4.47 -0.56
N LEU A 42 -9.99 -4.59 -1.63
CA LEU A 42 -10.39 -3.47 -2.46
C LEU A 42 -11.71 -2.92 -1.89
N ARG A 43 -11.70 -1.69 -1.38
CA ARG A 43 -12.88 -1.04 -0.78
C ARG A 43 -13.40 0.07 -1.65
N GLU A 44 -14.71 0.34 -1.56
CA GLU A 44 -15.27 1.57 -2.11
C GLU A 44 -14.69 2.78 -1.35
N GLY A 45 -14.02 3.67 -2.06
CA GLY A 45 -13.37 4.84 -1.45
C GLY A 45 -14.26 6.07 -1.37
N ARG A 46 -13.79 7.09 -0.65
CA ARG A 46 -14.57 8.32 -0.34
C ARG A 46 -15.02 9.16 -1.54
N ARG A 47 -14.56 8.89 -2.77
CA ARG A 47 -14.79 9.72 -3.98
C ARG A 47 -14.90 8.89 -5.26
N ASP A 48 -15.61 7.77 -5.20
CA ASP A 48 -15.85 6.85 -6.32
C ASP A 48 -14.59 6.21 -6.93
N LEU A 49 -13.43 6.34 -6.28
CA LEU A 49 -12.22 5.60 -6.59
C LEU A 49 -11.98 4.53 -5.53
N PRO A 50 -11.63 3.30 -5.93
CA PRO A 50 -11.37 2.24 -4.97
C PRO A 50 -10.14 2.54 -4.10
N GLU A 51 -10.18 2.09 -2.86
CA GLU A 51 -9.03 2.07 -1.96
C GLU A 51 -8.49 0.63 -1.89
N LEU A 52 -7.17 0.48 -1.91
CA LEU A 52 -6.54 -0.81 -1.64
C LEU A 52 -5.98 -0.79 -0.23
N VAL A 53 -6.36 -1.78 0.56
CA VAL A 53 -6.04 -1.87 1.99
C VAL A 53 -5.39 -3.21 2.29
N LEU A 54 -4.25 -3.18 2.94
CA LEU A 54 -3.60 -4.31 3.60
C LEU A 54 -3.76 -4.12 5.11
N SER A 55 -4.50 -5.01 5.76
CA SER A 55 -4.57 -5.09 7.22
C SER A 55 -3.73 -6.24 7.71
N VAL A 56 -2.89 -6.01 8.71
CA VAL A 56 -2.04 -7.01 9.34
C VAL A 56 -2.16 -6.89 10.86
N ARG A 57 -2.30 -8.02 11.53
CA ARG A 57 -2.40 -8.11 12.99
C ARG A 57 -1.52 -9.23 13.51
N ASP A 58 -0.76 -8.93 14.56
CA ASP A 58 -0.10 -9.94 15.39
C ASP A 58 -1.11 -10.41 16.45
N ALA A 59 -1.17 -11.71 16.74
CA ALA A 59 -2.03 -12.27 17.78
C ALA A 59 -1.83 -11.62 19.17
N CYS A 60 -0.65 -11.04 19.42
CA CYS A 60 -0.35 -10.30 20.65
C CYS A 60 -0.80 -8.83 20.64
N GLN A 61 -1.17 -8.27 19.48
CA GLN A 61 -1.59 -6.87 19.32
C GLN A 61 -3.11 -6.73 19.34
N ALA A 62 -3.60 -5.66 19.99
CA ALA A 62 -5.03 -5.38 20.11
C ALA A 62 -5.65 -4.76 18.85
N ALA A 63 -4.85 -4.11 18.01
CA ALA A 63 -5.30 -3.34 16.86
C ALA A 63 -4.56 -3.73 15.57
N ASP A 64 -5.22 -3.53 14.43
CA ASP A 64 -4.64 -3.76 13.12
C ASP A 64 -3.64 -2.68 12.77
N CYS A 65 -2.52 -3.10 12.20
CA CYS A 65 -1.68 -2.24 11.40
C CYS A 65 -2.22 -2.24 9.96
N VAL A 66 -2.38 -1.05 9.39
CA VAL A 66 -3.01 -0.85 8.08
C VAL A 66 -2.05 -0.13 7.15
N CYS A 67 -1.84 -0.68 5.95
CA CYS A 67 -1.23 0.00 4.82
C CYS A 67 -2.31 0.24 3.76
N ARG A 68 -2.47 1.47 3.29
CA ARG A 68 -3.59 1.88 2.43
C ARG A 68 -3.13 2.79 1.29
N ILE A 69 -3.71 2.55 0.12
CA ILE A 69 -3.61 3.43 -1.05
C ILE A 69 -5.00 3.97 -1.37
N SER A 70 -5.11 5.29 -1.47
CA SER A 70 -6.30 5.99 -1.93
C SER A 70 -5.94 7.09 -2.93
N ALA A 71 -6.94 7.57 -3.67
CA ALA A 71 -6.76 8.61 -4.68
C ALA A 71 -7.84 9.68 -4.57
N ASP A 72 -7.48 10.90 -4.93
CA ASP A 72 -8.43 12.01 -5.08
C ASP A 72 -8.46 12.47 -6.54
N PRO A 73 -9.57 12.24 -7.27
CA PRO A 73 -9.67 12.62 -8.68
C PRO A 73 -9.69 14.15 -8.88
N SER A 74 -10.08 14.92 -7.87
CA SER A 74 -10.13 16.40 -7.96
C SER A 74 -8.74 17.04 -7.91
N THR A 75 -7.83 16.45 -7.14
CA THR A 75 -6.44 16.92 -7.01
C THR A 75 -5.48 16.11 -7.87
N GLN A 76 -5.92 14.97 -8.41
CA GLN A 76 -5.11 14.03 -9.20
C GLN A 76 -3.89 13.53 -8.44
N ARG A 77 -4.08 13.30 -7.14
CA ARG A 77 -3.05 12.84 -6.22
C ARG A 77 -3.43 11.50 -5.63
N LEU A 78 -2.40 10.71 -5.35
CA LEU A 78 -2.49 9.49 -4.57
C LEU A 78 -2.05 9.76 -3.14
N CYS A 79 -2.62 9.01 -2.21
CA CYS A 79 -2.30 9.04 -0.81
C CYS A 79 -1.90 7.63 -0.38
N HIS A 80 -0.66 7.48 0.07
CA HIS A 80 -0.16 6.30 0.74
C HIS A 80 -0.27 6.54 2.25
N GLU A 81 -0.85 5.60 2.97
CA GLU A 81 -1.08 5.72 4.40
C GLU A 81 -0.67 4.45 5.13
N ASN A 82 0.16 4.59 6.16
CA ASN A 82 0.47 3.53 7.12
C ASN A 82 -0.09 3.96 8.48
N ARG A 83 -0.77 3.06 9.17
CA ARG A 83 -1.28 3.27 10.53
C ARG A 83 -0.97 2.05 11.35
N CYS A 84 -0.25 2.22 12.45
CA CYS A 84 0.06 1.16 13.39
C CYS A 84 -0.23 1.67 14.80
N GLY A 85 -1.36 1.26 15.36
CA GLY A 85 -1.84 1.76 16.66
C GLY A 85 -3.33 2.14 16.66
N GLU A 86 -3.80 2.50 17.85
CA GLU A 86 -5.21 2.83 18.09
C GLU A 86 -5.56 4.27 17.72
N THR A 87 -4.57 5.15 17.62
CA THR A 87 -4.79 6.59 17.45
C THR A 87 -4.45 7.07 16.04
N ASP A 88 -5.16 8.10 15.57
CA ASP A 88 -4.86 8.75 14.29
C ASP A 88 -3.53 9.54 14.32
N ALA A 89 -2.92 9.72 15.49
CA ALA A 89 -1.62 10.38 15.61
C ALA A 89 -0.47 9.52 15.03
N ASP A 90 -0.68 8.20 14.95
CA ASP A 90 0.28 7.23 14.44
C ASP A 90 0.16 7.02 12.91
N VAL A 91 -0.67 7.85 12.26
CA VAL A 91 -0.90 7.77 10.81
C VAL A 91 0.21 8.49 10.05
N GLN A 92 1.06 7.71 9.39
CA GLN A 92 2.01 8.23 8.42
C GLN A 92 1.33 8.37 7.06
N ARG A 93 1.33 9.58 6.50
CA ARG A 93 0.69 9.87 5.21
C ARG A 93 1.67 10.50 4.23
N VAL A 94 1.72 9.96 3.01
CA VAL A 94 2.50 10.54 1.91
C VAL A 94 1.66 10.72 0.66
N VAL A 95 1.65 11.95 0.15
CA VAL A 95 0.85 12.33 -1.02
C VAL A 95 1.73 12.38 -2.28
N GLY A 96 1.47 11.47 -3.22
CA GLY A 96 2.22 11.30 -4.46
C GLY A 96 1.42 11.60 -5.72
N SER A 97 2.10 11.58 -6.87
CA SER A 97 1.44 11.47 -8.17
C SER A 97 1.17 10.00 -8.51
N ILE A 98 0.46 9.75 -9.61
CA ILE A 98 0.20 8.37 -10.09
C ILE A 98 1.49 7.59 -10.36
N ALA A 99 2.58 8.26 -10.74
CA ALA A 99 3.89 7.65 -10.96
C ALA A 99 4.48 7.00 -9.69
N SER A 100 3.97 7.34 -8.50
CA SER A 100 4.34 6.69 -7.24
C SER A 100 3.74 5.28 -7.09
N LEU A 101 2.74 4.92 -7.90
CA LEU A 101 2.15 3.58 -7.90
C LEU A 101 2.93 2.67 -8.85
N ASN A 102 4.19 2.44 -8.50
CA ASN A 102 5.09 1.53 -9.18
C ASN A 102 5.67 0.54 -8.17
N GLU A 103 6.10 -0.63 -8.65
CA GLU A 103 6.47 -1.72 -7.76
C GLU A 103 7.66 -1.37 -6.83
N ARG A 104 8.61 -0.54 -7.26
CA ARG A 104 9.76 -0.17 -6.41
C ARG A 104 9.31 0.67 -5.22
N VAL A 105 8.48 1.69 -5.46
CA VAL A 105 7.95 2.54 -4.39
C VAL A 105 7.06 1.73 -3.46
N LEU A 106 6.23 0.84 -4.00
CA LEU A 106 5.37 -0.02 -3.18
C LEU A 106 6.18 -1.00 -2.33
N ASP A 107 7.20 -1.65 -2.88
CA ASP A 107 8.08 -2.54 -2.12
C ASP A 107 8.79 -1.81 -0.97
N THR A 108 9.30 -0.60 -1.23
CA THR A 108 9.92 0.22 -0.17
C THR A 108 8.91 0.58 0.91
N ARG A 109 7.68 0.95 0.54
CA ARG A 109 6.62 1.30 1.49
C ARG A 109 6.17 0.12 2.34
N LEU A 110 5.95 -1.03 1.70
CA LEU A 110 5.60 -2.26 2.39
C LEU A 110 6.75 -2.66 3.31
N LEU A 111 8.00 -2.51 2.87
CA LEU A 111 9.17 -2.79 3.71
C LEU A 111 9.18 -1.92 4.97
N GLU A 112 9.04 -0.60 4.82
CA GLU A 112 8.94 0.33 5.94
C GLU A 112 7.80 -0.07 6.89
N PHE A 113 6.62 -0.39 6.35
CA PHE A 113 5.46 -0.84 7.11
C PHE A 113 5.75 -2.09 7.96
N PHE A 114 6.29 -3.16 7.36
CA PHE A 114 6.58 -4.40 8.09
C PHE A 114 7.73 -4.26 9.09
N GLN A 115 8.73 -3.42 8.77
CA GLN A 115 9.85 -3.16 9.68
C GLN A 115 9.39 -2.37 10.90
N GLU A 116 8.62 -1.31 10.72
CA GLU A 116 8.15 -0.45 11.81
C GLU A 116 7.11 -1.16 12.68
N ALA A 117 6.17 -1.90 12.08
CA ALA A 117 5.04 -2.50 12.78
C ALA A 117 5.35 -3.85 13.44
N PHE A 118 6.25 -4.64 12.82
CA PHE A 118 6.44 -6.05 13.17
C PHE A 118 7.92 -6.47 13.26
N ALA A 119 8.86 -5.55 13.05
CA ALA A 119 10.31 -5.84 12.98
C ALA A 119 10.67 -6.92 11.92
N LEU A 120 9.87 -7.04 10.86
CA LEU A 120 10.08 -8.01 9.78
C LEU A 120 10.75 -7.36 8.56
N HIS A 121 11.65 -8.09 7.90
CA HIS A 121 12.29 -7.67 6.65
C HIS A 121 11.68 -8.40 5.45
N LEU A 122 11.34 -7.65 4.39
CA LEU A 122 10.79 -8.23 3.16
C LEU A 122 11.90 -8.82 2.29
N ASP A 123 12.31 -10.05 2.60
CA ASP A 123 13.39 -10.74 1.88
C ASP A 123 13.16 -10.86 0.37
N TYR A 124 11.89 -10.98 -0.06
CA TYR A 124 11.55 -11.03 -1.48
C TYR A 124 11.77 -9.70 -2.20
N ALA A 125 11.55 -8.56 -1.53
CA ALA A 125 11.76 -7.24 -2.10
C ALA A 125 13.26 -7.05 -2.36
N SER A 126 14.10 -7.40 -1.38
CA SER A 126 15.56 -7.36 -1.50
C SER A 126 16.07 -8.24 -2.67
N ARG A 127 15.51 -9.44 -2.87
CA ARG A 127 15.86 -10.32 -4.01
C ARG A 127 15.45 -9.75 -5.36
N ARG A 128 14.32 -9.04 -5.42
CA ARG A 128 13.79 -8.45 -6.65
C ARG A 128 14.58 -7.23 -7.11
N HIS A 129 15.10 -6.45 -6.16
CA HIS A 129 15.94 -5.27 -6.44
C HIS A 129 17.43 -5.58 -6.54
N ALA A 130 17.89 -6.74 -6.04
CA ALA A 130 19.29 -7.19 -6.14
C ALA A 130 19.80 -7.38 -7.58
N GLY A 131 18.90 -7.48 -8.57
CA GLY A 131 19.25 -7.54 -10.00
C GLY A 131 19.24 -6.19 -10.73
N GLY A 132 18.92 -5.08 -10.05
CA GLY A 132 18.66 -3.77 -10.67
C GLY A 132 19.75 -2.74 -10.40
N PHE A 133 21.01 -3.07 -10.65
CA PHE A 133 22.02 -2.07 -11.01
C PHE A 133 22.15 -2.12 -12.52
N TRP A 134 21.55 -1.18 -13.28
CA TRP A 134 21.99 -0.57 -14.55
C TRP A 134 20.94 0.49 -14.94
#